data_AF-A0A0A0M8P3-F1
#
_entry.id   AF-A0A0A0M8P3-F1
#
_cell.length_a   1.000
_cell.length_b   1.000
_cell.length_c   1.000
_cell.angle_alpha   90.00
_cell.angle_beta   90.00
_cell.angle_gamma   90.00
#
_symmetry.space_group_name_H-M   'P 1'
#
loop_
_entity.id
_entity.type
_entity.pdbx_description
1 polymer ?
#
loop_
_entity_poly.entity_id
_entity_poly.type
_entity_poly.pdbx_seq_one_letter_code
_entity_poly.pdbx_strand_id
1 'polypeptide(L)'
;GGRALKRSDAGQPRGLRLWLVLATAAGLGFVALQAWVLGDVAGDPRGHAYSSVVWTLAGFHWVHVAVAALVSAFVWARSAAGLVDAEKRLEPRIAAALWRYVAAQGLVAWAVIHVFPRLSA
;
A
#
# COMPACT_ATOMS: atom_id res chain seq x y z
N GLY A 1 -6.59 -31.55 24.91
CA GLY A 1 -6.34 -30.10 24.83
C GLY A 1 -6.66 -29.48 23.47
N GLY A 2 -7.87 -29.68 22.91
CA GLY A 2 -8.22 -29.18 21.56
C GLY A 2 -9.25 -28.04 21.50
N ARG A 3 -9.82 -27.61 22.63
CA ARG A 3 -10.90 -26.60 22.66
C ARG A 3 -10.44 -25.18 23.02
N ALA A 4 -9.18 -25.01 23.46
CA ALA A 4 -8.65 -23.70 23.87
C ALA A 4 -8.10 -22.86 22.70
N LEU A 5 -7.75 -23.49 21.56
CA LEU A 5 -7.21 -22.77 20.40
C LEU A 5 -8.29 -22.26 19.43
N LYS A 6 -9.54 -22.75 19.54
CA LYS A 6 -10.64 -22.34 18.65
C LYS A 6 -11.26 -20.98 19.00
N ARG A 7 -10.87 -20.36 20.12
CA ARG A 7 -11.47 -19.10 20.60
C ARG A 7 -10.70 -17.84 20.20
N SER A 8 -9.47 -17.97 19.70
CA SER A 8 -8.64 -16.82 19.31
C SER A 8 -8.85 -16.35 17.87
N ASP A 9 -9.53 -17.15 17.04
CA ASP A 9 -9.73 -16.84 15.61
C ASP A 9 -11.10 -16.23 15.27
N ALA A 10 -12.09 -16.33 16.17
CA ALA A 10 -13.40 -15.68 16.02
C ALA A 10 -13.38 -14.19 16.38
N GLY A 11 -12.25 -13.67 16.90
CA GLY A 11 -12.18 -12.38 17.60
C GLY A 11 -11.60 -11.18 16.84
N GLN A 12 -11.15 -11.29 15.59
CA GLN A 12 -10.40 -10.18 14.94
C GLN A 12 -10.99 -9.50 13.68
N PRO A 13 -12.31 -9.46 13.41
CA PRO A 13 -12.82 -8.63 12.32
C PRO A 13 -12.56 -7.13 12.55
N ARG A 14 -12.58 -6.67 13.81
CA ARG A 14 -12.30 -5.24 14.13
C ARG A 14 -10.83 -4.87 13.92
N GLY A 15 -9.89 -5.72 14.35
CA GLY A 15 -8.46 -5.49 14.17
C GLY A 15 -8.06 -5.48 12.70
N LEU A 16 -8.59 -6.42 11.90
CA LEU A 16 -8.40 -6.45 10.45
C LEU A 16 -8.93 -5.17 9.80
N ARG A 17 -10.17 -4.77 10.09
CA ARG A 17 -10.79 -3.58 9.50
C ARG A 17 -10.01 -2.30 9.84
N LEU A 18 -9.58 -2.15 11.09
CA LEU A 18 -8.75 -1.02 11.51
C LEU A 18 -7.42 -1.01 10.76
N TRP A 19 -6.76 -2.16 10.65
CA TRP A 19 -5.51 -2.28 9.90
C TRP A 19 -5.68 -1.91 8.42
N LEU A 20 -6.75 -2.36 7.76
CA LEU A 20 -7.04 -2.02 6.36
C LEU A 20 -7.24 -0.51 6.16
N VAL A 21 -7.95 0.14 7.09
CA VAL A 21 -8.16 1.59 7.06
C VAL A 21 -6.84 2.33 7.28
N LEU A 22 -6.05 1.94 8.29
CA LEU A 22 -4.76 2.55 8.58
C LEU A 22 -3.77 2.39 7.43
N ALA A 23 -3.68 1.19 6.84
CA ALA A 23 -2.80 0.94 5.70
C ALA A 23 -3.22 1.76 4.48
N THR A 24 -4.53 1.86 4.22
CA THR A 24 -5.06 2.70 3.13
C THR A 24 -4.76 4.17 3.34
N ALA A 25 -5.02 4.70 4.55
CA ALA A 25 -4.73 6.08 4.89
C ALA A 25 -3.23 6.40 4.77
N ALA A 26 -2.37 5.52 5.28
CA ALA A 26 -0.92 5.67 5.17
C ALA A 26 -0.45 5.64 3.71
N GLY A 27 -0.97 4.73 2.89
CA GLY A 27 -0.64 4.63 1.47
C GLY A 27 -1.06 5.87 0.67
N LEU A 28 -2.29 6.35 0.88
CA LEU A 28 -2.77 7.58 0.22
C LEU A 28 -2.00 8.81 0.70
N GLY A 29 -1.68 8.90 1.99
CA GLY A 29 -0.82 9.95 2.54
C GLY A 29 0.58 9.94 1.93
N PHE A 30 1.16 8.76 1.73
CA PHE A 30 2.45 8.60 1.04
C PHE A 30 2.37 9.10 -0.42
N VAL A 31 1.33 8.71 -1.17
CA VAL A 31 1.13 9.18 -2.55
C VAL A 31 1.04 10.71 -2.62
N ALA A 32 0.26 11.32 -1.72
CA ALA A 32 0.10 12.77 -1.66
C ALA A 32 1.43 13.48 -1.36
N LEU A 33 2.18 12.99 -0.36
CA LEU A 33 3.49 13.52 -0.01
C LEU A 33 4.49 13.34 -1.17
N GLN A 34 4.49 12.18 -1.81
CA GLN A 34 5.38 11.88 -2.92
C GLN A 34 5.09 12.78 -4.13
N ALA A 35 3.82 13.01 -4.47
CA ALA A 35 3.43 13.92 -5.55
C ALA A 35 3.90 15.36 -5.30
N TRP A 36 3.80 15.83 -4.04
CA TRP A 36 4.30 17.14 -3.64
C TRP A 36 5.82 17.23 -3.79
N VAL A 37 6.57 16.28 -3.23
CA VAL A 37 8.04 16.24 -3.32
C VAL A 37 8.52 16.14 -4.77
N LEU A 38 7.84 15.36 -5.61
CA LEU A 38 8.18 15.22 -7.03
C LEU A 38 7.97 16.52 -7.82
N GLY A 39 6.95 17.31 -7.47
CA GLY A 39 6.75 18.64 -8.05
C GLY A 39 7.96 19.55 -7.83
N ASP A 40 8.55 19.51 -6.64
CA ASP A 40 9.71 20.32 -6.29
C ASP A 40 11.03 19.76 -6.85
N VAL A 41 11.23 18.43 -6.79
CA VAL A 41 12.53 17.80 -7.12
C VAL A 41 12.65 17.43 -8.60
N ALA A 42 11.59 16.89 -9.21
CA ALA A 42 11.63 16.40 -10.60
C ALA A 42 11.10 17.43 -11.61
N GLY A 43 10.36 18.44 -11.16
CA GLY A 43 9.77 19.48 -12.01
C GLY A 43 8.76 18.92 -13.02
N ASP A 44 8.61 19.60 -14.16
CA ASP A 44 7.67 19.22 -15.22
C ASP A 44 8.00 17.83 -15.80
N PRO A 45 7.06 16.86 -15.78
CA PRO A 45 7.22 15.55 -16.42
C PRO A 45 7.61 15.60 -17.90
N ARG A 46 7.27 16.69 -18.61
CA ARG A 46 7.53 16.89 -20.04
C ARG A 46 8.81 17.66 -20.33
N GLY A 47 9.49 18.17 -19.30
CA GLY A 47 10.69 18.99 -19.47
C GLY A 47 11.86 18.19 -20.03
N HIS A 48 12.23 17.08 -19.36
CA HIS A 48 13.42 16.28 -19.68
C HIS A 48 13.19 14.79 -19.47
N ALA A 49 13.96 13.93 -20.15
CA ALA A 49 13.81 12.47 -20.12
C ALA A 49 13.89 11.88 -18.69
N TYR A 50 14.79 12.41 -17.85
CA TYR A 50 14.89 12.01 -16.44
C TYR A 50 13.56 12.24 -15.69
N SER A 51 12.99 13.45 -15.79
CA SER A 51 11.72 13.79 -15.17
C SER A 51 10.59 12.87 -15.64
N SER A 52 10.51 12.60 -16.96
CA SER A 52 9.50 11.69 -17.51
C SER A 52 9.59 10.27 -16.92
N VAL A 53 10.80 9.73 -16.77
CA VAL A 53 11.03 8.41 -16.17
C VAL A 53 10.65 8.39 -14.69
N VAL A 54 11.07 9.41 -13.93
CA VAL A 54 10.75 9.52 -12.50
C VAL A 54 9.23 9.60 -12.27
N TRP A 55 8.53 10.45 -13.03
CA TRP A 55 7.07 10.57 -12.95
C TRP A 55 6.34 9.29 -13.37
N THR A 56 6.86 8.56 -14.37
CA THR A 56 6.31 7.27 -14.80
C THR A 56 6.46 6.21 -13.72
N LEU A 57 7.64 6.12 -13.08
CA LEU A 57 7.90 5.18 -12.00
C LEU A 57 7.03 5.48 -10.77
N ALA A 58 6.86 6.77 -10.43
CA ALA A 58 5.97 7.21 -9.37
C ALA A 58 4.51 6.84 -9.69
N GLY A 59 4.03 7.15 -10.89
CA GLY A 59 2.68 6.81 -11.34
C GLY A 59 2.41 5.30 -11.30
N PHE A 60 3.39 4.48 -11.72
CA PHE A 60 3.28 3.02 -11.62
C PHE A 60 3.09 2.57 -10.17
N HIS A 61 3.85 3.13 -9.23
CA HIS A 61 3.66 2.85 -7.81
C HIS A 61 2.28 3.30 -7.31
N TRP A 62 1.80 4.49 -7.70
CA TRP A 62 0.49 5.03 -7.30
C TRP A 62 -0.66 4.14 -7.75
N VAL A 63 -0.58 3.57 -8.95
CA VAL A 63 -1.57 2.59 -9.44
C VAL A 63 -1.63 1.38 -8.52
N HIS A 64 -0.49 0.86 -8.05
CA HIS A 64 -0.48 -0.27 -7.13
C HIS A 64 -1.02 0.08 -5.74
N VAL A 65 -0.75 1.30 -5.24
CA VAL A 65 -1.39 1.81 -4.02
C VAL A 65 -2.92 1.84 -4.18
N ALA A 66 -3.41 2.34 -5.31
CA ALA A 66 -4.85 2.39 -5.61
C ALA A 66 -5.46 0.98 -5.67
N VAL A 67 -4.79 0.02 -6.31
CA VAL A 67 -5.24 -1.39 -6.32
C VAL A 67 -5.27 -1.97 -4.91
N ALA A 68 -4.25 -1.74 -4.09
CA ALA A 68 -4.20 -2.22 -2.70
C ALA A 68 -5.33 -1.59 -1.85
N ALA A 69 -5.66 -0.32 -2.07
CA ALA A 69 -6.77 0.37 -1.43
C ALA A 69 -8.12 -0.23 -1.85
N LEU A 70 -8.34 -0.50 -3.15
CA LEU A 70 -9.56 -1.12 -3.66
C LEU A 70 -9.76 -2.53 -3.09
N VAL A 71 -8.71 -3.35 -3.08
CA VAL A 71 -8.75 -4.68 -2.45
C VAL A 71 -9.06 -4.57 -0.96
N SER A 72 -8.49 -3.57 -0.28
CA SER A 72 -8.76 -3.34 1.15
C SER A 72 -10.22 -2.93 1.41
N ALA A 73 -10.79 -2.08 0.56
CA ALA A 73 -12.20 -1.70 0.64
C ALA A 73 -13.12 -2.92 0.42
N PHE A 74 -12.79 -3.77 -0.56
CA PHE A 74 -13.52 -5.01 -0.82
C PHE A 74 -13.48 -5.97 0.37
N VAL A 75 -12.29 -6.24 0.93
CA VAL A 75 -12.13 -7.11 2.11
C VAL A 75 -12.82 -6.51 3.33
N TRP A 76 -12.77 -5.18 3.50
CA TRP A 76 -13.45 -4.49 4.57
C TRP A 76 -14.98 -4.64 4.46
N ALA A 77 -15.56 -4.45 3.27
CA ALA A 77 -16.99 -4.59 3.04
C ALA A 77 -17.47 -6.03 3.26
N ARG A 78 -16.72 -7.03 2.77
CA ARG A 78 -17.01 -8.44 3.04
C ARG A 78 -16.88 -8.78 4.51
N SER A 79 -15.87 -8.24 5.20
CA SER A 79 -15.72 -8.40 6.65
C SER A 79 -16.90 -7.78 7.38
N ALA A 80 -17.37 -6.59 6.97
CA ALA A 80 -18.53 -5.90 7.52
C ALA A 80 -19.82 -6.71 7.39
N ALA A 81 -20.00 -7.38 6.25
CA ALA A 81 -21.12 -8.29 6.01
C ALA A 81 -21.00 -9.66 6.69
N GLY A 82 -19.90 -9.94 7.42
CA GLY A 82 -19.67 -11.24 8.07
C GLY A 82 -19.32 -12.37 7.09
N LEU A 83 -19.01 -12.04 5.83
CA LEU A 83 -18.72 -12.99 4.74
C LEU A 83 -17.25 -13.42 4.67
N VAL A 84 -16.43 -12.99 5.63
CA VAL A 84 -15.03 -13.38 5.77
C VAL A 84 -14.97 -14.54 6.75
N ASP A 85 -14.86 -15.74 6.20
CA ASP A 85 -14.83 -16.98 6.97
C ASP A 85 -13.48 -17.14 7.69
N ALA A 86 -13.52 -17.47 8.98
CA ALA A 86 -12.32 -17.59 9.81
C ALA A 86 -11.42 -18.76 9.36
N GLU A 87 -11.99 -19.77 8.69
CA GLU A 87 -11.25 -20.92 8.15
C GLU A 87 -10.54 -20.65 6.82
N LYS A 88 -10.99 -19.67 6.02
CA LYS A 88 -10.37 -19.32 4.72
C LYS A 88 -9.95 -17.86 4.68
N ARG A 89 -8.87 -17.54 5.40
CA ARG A 89 -8.23 -16.21 5.44
C ARG A 89 -7.50 -15.79 4.14
N LEU A 90 -7.95 -16.23 2.98
CA LEU A 90 -7.26 -15.95 1.72
C LEU A 90 -7.32 -14.46 1.38
N GLU A 91 -8.50 -13.83 1.45
CA GLU A 91 -8.70 -12.43 1.07
C GLU A 91 -7.87 -11.46 1.94
N PRO A 92 -7.86 -11.58 3.28
CA PRO A 92 -7.00 -10.75 4.13
C PRO A 92 -5.49 -10.98 3.89
N ARG A 93 -5.08 -12.21 3.56
CA ARG A 93 -3.67 -12.52 3.23
C ARG A 93 -3.24 -11.87 1.92
N ILE A 94 -4.12 -11.85 0.91
CA ILE A 94 -3.88 -11.15 -0.36
C ILE A 94 -3.74 -9.65 -0.10
N ALA A 95 -4.66 -9.05 0.66
CA ALA A 95 -4.56 -7.64 1.02
C ALA A 95 -3.24 -7.33 1.74
N ALA A 96 -2.85 -8.15 2.73
CA ALA A 96 -1.58 -8.01 3.43
C ALA A 96 -0.35 -8.13 2.50
N ALA A 97 -0.37 -9.08 1.56
CA ALA A 97 0.70 -9.25 0.59
C ALA A 97 0.82 -8.02 -0.33
N LEU A 98 -0.31 -7.49 -0.83
CA LEU A 98 -0.33 -6.27 -1.65
C LEU A 98 0.22 -5.07 -0.90
N TRP A 99 -0.17 -4.86 0.36
CA TRP A 99 0.37 -3.76 1.16
C TRP A 99 1.88 -3.88 1.40
N ARG A 100 2.40 -5.09 1.66
CA ARG A 100 3.85 -5.33 1.80
C ARG A 100 4.59 -5.06 0.49
N TYR A 101 4.01 -5.47 -0.63
CA TYR A 101 4.55 -5.23 -1.97
C TYR A 101 4.63 -3.73 -2.29
N VAL A 102 3.52 -3.01 -2.09
CA VAL A 102 3.46 -1.56 -2.32
C VAL A 102 4.42 -0.82 -1.38
N ALA A 103 4.51 -1.20 -0.11
CA ALA A 103 5.48 -0.60 0.82
C ALA A 103 6.93 -0.81 0.36
N ALA A 104 7.27 -2.00 -0.15
CA ALA A 104 8.59 -2.27 -0.70
C ALA A 104 8.87 -1.42 -1.96
N GLN A 105 7.90 -1.31 -2.87
CA GLN A 105 8.02 -0.43 -4.04
C GLN A 105 8.23 1.03 -3.65
N GLY A 106 7.49 1.52 -2.65
CA GLY A 106 7.61 2.89 -2.14
C GLY A 106 8.99 3.16 -1.54
N LEU A 107 9.55 2.19 -0.80
CA LEU A 107 10.90 2.28 -0.26
C LEU A 107 11.96 2.34 -1.38
N VAL A 108 11.81 1.51 -2.41
CA VAL A 108 12.70 1.53 -3.58
C VAL A 108 12.60 2.87 -4.30
N ALA A 109 11.39 3.38 -4.53
CA ALA A 109 11.18 4.68 -5.17
C ALA A 109 11.82 5.83 -4.37
N TRP A 110 11.66 5.81 -3.04
CA TRP A 110 12.30 6.78 -2.15
C TRP A 110 13.83 6.72 -2.26
N ALA A 111 14.40 5.52 -2.23
CA ALA A 111 15.85 5.31 -2.34
C ALA A 111 16.37 5.83 -3.69
N VAL A 112 15.71 5.52 -4.81
CA VAL A 112 16.12 6.02 -6.13
C VAL A 112 16.08 7.55 -6.17
N ILE A 113 15.01 8.17 -5.70
CA ILE A 113 14.84 9.63 -5.78
C ILE A 113 15.83 10.38 -4.88
N HIS A 114 16.14 9.86 -3.68
CA HIS A 114 16.90 10.61 -2.68
C HIS A 114 18.37 10.19 -2.55
N VAL A 115 18.70 8.94 -2.87
CA VAL A 115 20.08 8.41 -2.75
C VAL A 115 20.84 8.60 -4.05
N PHE A 116 20.20 8.40 -5.21
CA PHE A 116 20.88 8.53 -6.50
C PHE A 116 21.52 9.91 -6.73
N PRO A 117 20.84 11.04 -6.46
CA PRO A 117 21.45 12.37 -6.65
C PRO A 117 22.63 12.66 -5.72
N ARG A 118 22.74 11.95 -4.59
CA ARG A 118 23.84 12.11 -3.61
C ARG A 118 25.07 11.28 -3.94
N LEU A 119 24.93 10.25 -4.78
CA LEU A 119 26.03 9.40 -5.24
C LEU A 119 26.64 9.89 -6.55
N SER A 120 25.90 10.72 -7.30
CA SER A 120 26.35 11.35 -8.55
C SER A 120 26.93 12.76 -8.36
N ALA A 121 26.99 13.25 -7.13
CA ALA A 121 27.62 14.52 -6.74
C ALA A 121 28.99 14.25 -6.11
#